data_AF-A0A5B8NQG8-F1
#
_entry.id   AF-A0A5B8NQG8-F1
#
_cell.length_a   1.000
_cell.length_b   1.000
_cell.length_c   1.000
_cell.angle_alpha   90.00
_cell.angle_beta   90.00
_cell.angle_gamma   90.00
#
_symmetry.space_group_name_H-M   'P 1'
#
loop_
_entity.id
_entity.type
_entity.pdbx_description
1 polymer ?
#
loop_
_entity_poly.entity_id
_entity_poly.type
_entity_poly.pdbx_seq_one_letter_code
_entity_poly.pdbx_strand_id
1 'polypeptide(L)'
;MVKRLVTWGKRQNLAQIPQITSYVLDPDERIRASVALVLGKIITGQRLNLEVEEAIKALETLSQDSSSEVRKLAIKSLGRVFSPKIVPTLELALKDVDLEIIEIASEILQNYKRTLPITREEGEKTLPENIAIKEAAQ
;
A
#
# COMPACT_ATOMS: atom_id res chain seq x y z
N MET A 1 -21.50 15.22 0.84
CA MET A 1 -20.34 14.63 0.13
C MET A 1 -20.35 13.11 0.16
N VAL A 2 -20.34 12.48 1.34
CA VAL A 2 -20.26 11.02 1.55
C VAL A 2 -21.21 10.20 0.65
N LYS A 3 -22.47 10.64 0.45
CA LYS A 3 -23.44 9.96 -0.44
C LYS A 3 -22.95 9.83 -1.89
N ARG A 4 -22.18 10.81 -2.42
CA ARG A 4 -21.59 10.75 -3.76
C ARG A 4 -20.44 9.75 -3.81
N LEU A 5 -19.53 9.79 -2.83
CA LEU A 5 -18.43 8.82 -2.69
C LEU A 5 -18.96 7.38 -2.66
N VAL A 6 -19.98 7.11 -1.84
CA VAL A 6 -20.63 5.78 -1.77
C VAL A 6 -21.21 5.37 -3.13
N THR A 7 -21.80 6.31 -3.87
CA THR A 7 -22.39 6.02 -5.20
C THR A 7 -21.31 5.65 -6.21
N TRP A 8 -20.18 6.33 -6.20
CA TRP A 8 -19.04 6.01 -7.08
C TRP A 8 -18.43 4.65 -6.73
N GLY A 9 -18.23 4.36 -5.45
CA GLY A 9 -17.72 3.05 -5.00
C GLY A 9 -18.62 1.89 -5.39
N LYS A 10 -19.96 2.06 -5.34
CA LYS A 10 -20.92 1.03 -5.78
C LYS A 10 -20.85 0.73 -7.28
N ARG A 11 -20.47 1.72 -8.09
CA ARG A 11 -20.40 1.58 -9.55
C ARG A 11 -19.02 1.10 -10.03
N GLN A 12 -18.03 0.98 -9.13
CA GLN A 12 -16.64 0.65 -9.45
C GLN A 12 -16.09 1.45 -10.64
N ASN A 13 -16.49 2.72 -10.75
CA ASN A 13 -16.17 3.52 -11.92
C ASN A 13 -14.77 4.13 -11.78
N LEU A 14 -13.78 3.52 -12.44
CA LEU A 14 -12.38 3.96 -12.48
C LEU A 14 -12.23 5.43 -12.92
N ALA A 15 -13.09 5.92 -13.83
CA ALA A 15 -13.03 7.30 -14.32
C ALA A 15 -13.32 8.35 -13.23
N GLN A 16 -13.82 7.93 -12.06
CA GLN A 16 -14.06 8.82 -10.93
C GLN A 16 -12.85 8.94 -9.99
N ILE A 17 -11.78 8.16 -10.20
CA ILE A 17 -10.60 8.16 -9.33
C ILE A 17 -10.02 9.58 -9.17
N PRO A 18 -9.75 10.37 -10.23
CA PRO A 18 -9.23 11.73 -10.07
C PRO A 18 -10.14 12.66 -9.25
N GLN A 19 -11.45 12.49 -9.36
CA GLN A 19 -12.39 13.26 -8.57
C GLN A 19 -12.40 12.80 -7.10
N ILE A 20 -12.27 11.51 -6.84
CA ILE A 20 -12.21 10.94 -5.49
C ILE A 20 -10.90 11.34 -4.78
N THR A 21 -9.77 11.33 -5.49
CA THR A 21 -8.45 11.68 -4.94
C THR A 21 -8.36 13.14 -4.51
N SER A 22 -9.18 14.04 -5.07
CA SER A 22 -9.28 15.44 -4.64
C SER A 22 -9.70 15.62 -3.17
N TYR A 23 -10.27 14.59 -2.53
CA TYR A 23 -10.73 14.61 -1.14
C TYR A 23 -9.77 13.93 -0.15
N VAL A 24 -8.57 13.55 -0.58
CA VAL A 24 -7.55 12.91 0.28
C VAL A 24 -7.11 13.82 1.43
N LEU A 25 -7.18 15.15 1.26
CA LEU A 25 -6.80 16.15 2.27
C LEU A 25 -8.02 16.89 2.84
N ASP A 26 -9.22 16.33 2.72
CA ASP A 26 -10.44 16.96 3.26
C ASP A 26 -10.32 17.13 4.79
N PRO A 27 -10.74 18.28 5.36
CA PRO A 27 -10.65 18.50 6.80
C PRO A 27 -11.47 17.48 7.63
N ASP A 28 -12.56 16.93 7.09
CA ASP A 28 -13.38 15.93 7.76
C ASP A 28 -12.76 14.52 7.58
N GLU A 29 -12.31 13.93 8.67
CA GLU A 29 -11.74 12.58 8.68
C GLU A 29 -12.71 11.52 8.14
N ARG A 30 -14.03 11.74 8.27
CA ARG A 30 -15.05 10.80 7.75
C ARG A 30 -15.09 10.84 6.23
N ILE A 31 -14.78 11.99 5.63
CA ILE A 31 -14.64 12.11 4.18
C ILE A 31 -13.36 11.39 3.74
N ARG A 32 -12.22 11.62 4.41
CA ARG A 32 -10.96 10.93 4.11
C ARG A 32 -11.07 9.40 4.26
N ALA A 33 -11.71 8.92 5.33
CA ALA A 33 -12.03 7.52 5.54
C ALA A 33 -12.92 6.95 4.43
N SER A 34 -13.92 7.72 3.99
CA SER A 34 -14.78 7.34 2.87
C SER A 34 -14.00 7.24 1.55
N VAL A 35 -13.03 8.13 1.32
CA VAL A 35 -12.13 8.10 0.16
C VAL A 35 -11.34 6.81 0.17
N ALA A 36 -10.68 6.46 1.29
CA ALA A 36 -9.92 5.20 1.41
C ALA A 36 -10.78 3.98 1.05
N LEU A 37 -11.96 3.88 1.67
CA LEU A 37 -12.89 2.78 1.46
C LEU A 37 -13.37 2.67 0.00
N VAL A 38 -13.68 3.81 -0.63
CA VAL A 38 -14.19 3.87 -2.01
C VAL A 38 -13.10 3.53 -3.01
N LEU A 39 -11.90 4.09 -2.86
CA LEU A 39 -10.75 3.75 -3.72
C LEU A 39 -10.45 2.26 -3.64
N GLY A 40 -10.36 1.71 -2.43
CA GLY A 40 -10.16 0.27 -2.22
C GLY A 40 -11.19 -0.59 -2.94
N LYS A 41 -12.48 -0.22 -2.87
CA LYS A 41 -13.56 -0.93 -3.58
C LYS A 41 -13.47 -0.84 -5.09
N ILE A 42 -13.03 0.31 -5.64
CA ILE A 42 -12.90 0.51 -7.09
C ILE A 42 -11.74 -0.34 -7.63
N ILE A 43 -10.61 -0.38 -6.93
CA ILE A 43 -9.37 -1.02 -7.42
C ILE A 43 -9.24 -2.50 -7.06
N THR A 44 -10.07 -3.03 -6.16
CA THR A 44 -10.06 -4.47 -5.81
C THR A 44 -10.37 -5.30 -7.06
N GLY A 45 -9.44 -6.20 -7.42
CA GLY A 45 -9.58 -7.08 -8.59
C GLY A 45 -9.33 -6.40 -9.95
N GLN A 46 -8.94 -5.13 -9.96
CA GLN A 46 -8.56 -4.42 -11.19
C GLN A 46 -7.11 -4.73 -11.59
N ARG A 47 -6.83 -4.70 -12.90
CA ARG A 47 -5.45 -4.76 -13.40
C ARG A 47 -4.75 -3.42 -13.13
N LEU A 48 -3.43 -3.46 -12.91
CA LEU A 48 -2.64 -2.24 -12.81
C LEU A 48 -2.74 -1.44 -14.13
N ASN A 49 -3.25 -0.21 -14.00
CA ASN A 49 -3.32 0.81 -15.04
C ASN A 49 -3.10 2.19 -14.38
N LEU A 50 -3.15 3.26 -15.17
CA LEU A 50 -2.86 4.62 -14.67
C LEU A 50 -3.80 5.02 -13.52
N GLU A 51 -5.09 4.72 -13.64
CA GLU A 51 -6.09 5.07 -12.62
C GLU A 51 -5.89 4.26 -11.33
N VAL A 52 -5.63 2.95 -11.42
CA VAL A 52 -5.34 2.11 -10.26
C VAL A 52 -4.05 2.57 -9.57
N GLU A 53 -3.03 2.97 -10.32
CA GLU A 53 -1.80 3.52 -9.73
C GLU A 53 -2.05 4.85 -9.00
N GLU A 54 -2.90 5.72 -9.55
CA GLU A 54 -3.29 6.96 -8.88
C GLU A 54 -4.03 6.67 -7.57
N ALA A 55 -4.96 5.70 -7.59
CA ALA A 55 -5.66 5.28 -6.39
C ALA A 55 -4.73 4.65 -5.34
N ILE A 56 -3.72 3.88 -5.75
CA ILE A 56 -2.69 3.34 -4.85
C ILE A 56 -1.94 4.49 -4.17
N LYS A 57 -1.46 5.48 -4.93
CA LYS A 57 -0.76 6.66 -4.35
C LYS A 57 -1.62 7.45 -3.38
N ALA A 58 -2.90 7.60 -3.68
CA ALA A 58 -3.86 8.24 -2.78
C ALA A 58 -4.04 7.43 -1.48
N LEU A 59 -4.14 6.11 -1.58
CA LEU A 59 -4.21 5.23 -0.40
C LEU A 59 -2.90 5.22 0.40
N GLU A 60 -1.73 5.29 -0.25
CA GLU A 60 -0.44 5.46 0.41
C GLU A 60 -0.40 6.76 1.22
N THR A 61 -0.93 7.85 0.67
CA THR A 61 -1.04 9.13 1.39
C THR A 61 -1.95 8.98 2.63
N LEU A 62 -3.12 8.36 2.47
CA LEU A 62 -4.06 8.13 3.57
C LEU A 62 -3.54 7.13 4.61
N SER A 63 -2.57 6.28 4.26
CA SER A 63 -1.92 5.37 5.22
C SER A 63 -1.07 6.11 6.27
N GLN A 64 -0.74 7.38 6.02
CA GLN A 64 0.02 8.25 6.93
C GLN A 64 -0.86 9.34 7.57
N ASP A 65 -2.19 9.19 7.50
CA ASP A 65 -3.15 10.16 8.05
C ASP A 65 -3.03 10.30 9.57
N SER A 66 -3.39 11.47 10.10
CA SER A 66 -3.41 11.69 11.56
C SER A 66 -4.46 10.83 12.27
N SER A 67 -5.58 10.51 11.60
CA SER A 67 -6.64 9.68 12.14
C SER A 67 -6.34 8.20 11.95
N SER A 68 -6.35 7.42 13.03
CA SER A 68 -6.07 5.98 12.97
C SER A 68 -7.11 5.21 12.16
N GLU A 69 -8.37 5.65 12.17
CA GLU A 69 -9.44 5.04 11.37
C GLU A 69 -9.15 5.21 9.87
N VAL A 70 -8.67 6.38 9.44
CA VAL A 70 -8.29 6.64 8.04
C VAL A 70 -7.10 5.76 7.64
N ARG A 71 -6.04 5.73 8.47
CA ARG A 71 -4.85 4.88 8.21
C ARG A 71 -5.24 3.41 8.08
N LYS A 72 -6.04 2.90 9.02
CA LYS A 72 -6.54 1.53 9.02
C LYS A 72 -7.30 1.18 7.74
N LEU A 73 -8.24 2.04 7.32
CA LEU A 73 -9.01 1.81 6.10
C LEU A 73 -8.14 1.85 4.85
N ALA A 74 -7.11 2.70 4.84
CA ALA A 74 -6.14 2.77 3.75
C ALA A 74 -5.33 1.48 3.65
N ILE A 75 -4.76 0.98 4.76
CA ILE A 75 -4.01 -0.28 4.79
C ILE A 75 -4.88 -1.48 4.41
N LYS A 76 -6.10 -1.58 4.98
CA LYS A 76 -7.07 -2.63 4.59
C LYS A 76 -7.40 -2.57 3.10
N SER A 77 -7.45 -1.38 2.50
CA SER A 77 -7.76 -1.19 1.09
C SER A 77 -6.58 -1.54 0.19
N LEU A 78 -5.36 -1.15 0.57
CA LEU A 78 -4.12 -1.51 -0.13
C LEU A 78 -3.93 -3.02 -0.15
N GLY A 79 -4.16 -3.73 0.96
CA GLY A 79 -4.02 -5.20 1.03
C GLY A 79 -4.94 -5.99 0.09
N ARG A 80 -5.96 -5.35 -0.50
CA ARG A 80 -6.80 -5.97 -1.55
C ARG A 80 -6.17 -5.90 -2.94
N VAL A 81 -5.07 -5.15 -3.09
CA VAL A 81 -4.33 -4.97 -4.34
C VAL A 81 -3.06 -5.80 -4.29
N PHE A 82 -3.10 -7.03 -4.82
CA PHE A 82 -1.94 -7.92 -4.93
C PHE A 82 -0.88 -7.38 -5.89
N SER A 83 -0.05 -6.46 -5.38
CA SER A 83 1.05 -5.82 -6.11
C SER A 83 2.26 -5.65 -5.19
N PRO A 84 3.48 -6.04 -5.61
CA PRO A 84 4.70 -5.77 -4.86
C PRO A 84 4.90 -4.28 -4.52
N LYS A 85 4.30 -3.37 -5.29
CA LYS A 85 4.40 -1.92 -5.08
C LYS A 85 3.91 -1.46 -3.71
N ILE A 86 2.97 -2.18 -3.08
CA ILE A 86 2.43 -1.77 -1.78
C ILE A 86 3.27 -2.26 -0.59
N VAL A 87 4.23 -3.15 -0.81
CA VAL A 87 5.03 -3.77 0.26
C VAL A 87 5.73 -2.73 1.14
N PRO A 88 6.40 -1.69 0.60
CA PRO A 88 7.02 -0.66 1.43
C PRO A 88 6.02 0.06 2.34
N THR A 89 4.79 0.30 1.88
CA THR A 89 3.73 0.93 2.67
C THR A 89 3.26 0.02 3.80
N LEU A 90 3.15 -1.28 3.55
CA LEU A 90 2.81 -2.25 4.60
C LEU A 90 3.94 -2.41 5.62
N GLU A 91 5.20 -2.39 5.20
CA GLU A 91 6.36 -2.41 6.10
C GLU A 91 6.41 -1.16 7.00
N LEU A 92 6.00 -0.01 6.48
CA LEU A 92 5.86 1.21 7.27
C LEU A 92 4.71 1.08 8.28
N ALA A 93 3.58 0.48 7.89
CA ALA A 93 2.43 0.26 8.77
C ALA A 93 2.71 -0.72 9.93
N LEU A 94 3.72 -1.60 9.81
CA LEU A 94 4.20 -2.42 10.94
C LEU A 94 4.83 -1.59 12.07
N LYS A 95 5.14 -0.32 11.82
CA LYS A 95 5.69 0.63 12.79
C LYS A 95 4.66 1.64 13.28
N ASP A 96 3.38 1.44 12.97
CA ASP A 96 2.30 2.30 13.45
C ASP A 96 2.18 2.21 14.98
N VAL A 97 1.55 3.22 15.58
CA VAL A 97 1.26 3.26 17.01
C VAL A 97 -0.01 2.48 17.36
N ASP A 98 -0.90 2.29 16.40
CA ASP A 98 -2.15 1.55 16.56
C ASP A 98 -1.92 0.05 16.32
N LEU A 99 -2.15 -0.77 17.35
CA LEU A 99 -1.96 -2.22 17.30
C LEU A 99 -2.82 -2.89 16.22
N GLU A 100 -4.04 -2.40 15.95
CA GLU A 100 -4.90 -3.00 14.92
C GLU A 100 -4.24 -2.85 13.54
N ILE A 101 -3.60 -1.70 13.27
CA ILE A 101 -2.91 -1.43 12.00
C ILE A 101 -1.71 -2.35 11.82
N ILE A 102 -0.92 -2.56 12.89
CA ILE A 102 0.23 -3.46 12.87
C ILE A 102 -0.21 -4.89 12.55
N GLU A 103 -1.28 -5.37 13.21
CA GLU A 103 -1.83 -6.71 12.99
C GLU A 103 -2.30 -6.89 11.54
N ILE A 104 -3.05 -5.93 11.00
CA ILE A 104 -3.53 -5.95 9.61
C ILE A 104 -2.36 -5.99 8.62
N ALA A 105 -1.35 -5.12 8.81
CA ALA A 105 -0.20 -5.07 7.93
C ALA A 105 0.60 -6.40 7.96
N SER A 106 0.76 -6.98 9.15
CA SER A 106 1.41 -8.28 9.32
C SER A 106 0.66 -9.40 8.61
N GLU A 107 -0.67 -9.45 8.74
CA GLU A 107 -1.52 -10.44 8.06
C GLU A 107 -1.40 -10.33 6.54
N ILE A 108 -1.50 -9.12 5.99
CA ILE A 108 -1.38 -8.88 4.54
C ILE A 108 0.01 -9.32 4.04
N LEU A 109 1.09 -8.94 4.73
CA LEU A 109 2.45 -9.31 4.34
C LEU A 109 2.68 -10.84 4.40
N GLN A 110 2.14 -11.52 5.41
CA GLN A 110 2.18 -12.98 5.48
C GLN A 110 1.45 -13.64 4.31
N ASN A 111 0.27 -13.11 3.95
CA ASN A 111 -0.48 -13.57 2.79
C ASN A 111 0.31 -13.37 1.48
N TYR A 112 1.07 -12.27 1.35
CA TYR A 112 1.90 -12.02 0.16
C TYR A 112 3.07 -13.00 0.07
N LYS A 113 3.76 -13.26 1.19
CA LYS A 113 4.85 -14.25 1.25
C LYS A 113 4.40 -15.66 0.91
N ARG A 114 3.15 -16.01 1.24
CA ARG A 114 2.55 -17.31 0.90
C ARG A 114 2.15 -17.41 -0.57
N THR A 115 1.75 -16.30 -1.18
CA THR A 115 1.19 -16.26 -2.54
C THR A 115 2.25 -15.99 -3.60
N LEU A 116 3.27 -15.19 -3.29
CA LEU A 116 4.43 -14.97 -4.15
C LEU A 116 5.53 -15.95 -3.73
N PRO A 117 5.91 -16.94 -4.56
CA PRO A 117 7.12 -17.70 -4.30
C PRO A 117 8.28 -16.70 -4.24
N ILE A 118 8.95 -16.66 -3.09
CA ILE A 118 10.14 -15.86 -2.82
C ILE A 118 11.19 -16.17 -3.90
N THR A 119 11.21 -15.41 -5.00
CA THR A 119 12.47 -15.12 -5.68
C THR A 119 13.16 -14.14 -4.76
N ARG A 120 14.03 -14.67 -3.90
CA ARG A 120 15.02 -13.89 -3.18
C ARG A 120 15.90 -13.21 -4.22
N GLU A 121 15.51 -12.02 -4.68
CA GLU A 121 16.44 -11.17 -5.42
C GLU A 121 16.90 -10.04 -4.49
N GLU A 122 18.18 -10.17 -4.15
CA GLU A 122 19.16 -9.11 -3.94
C GLU A 122 19.06 -8.27 -2.65
N GLY A 123 19.60 -8.88 -1.59
CA GLY A 123 20.12 -8.18 -0.43
C GLY A 123 21.44 -8.76 0.10
N GLU A 124 22.08 -9.70 -0.61
CA GLU A 124 23.46 -10.11 -0.30
C GLU A 124 24.42 -9.04 -0.79
N LYS A 125 24.64 -8.06 0.07
CA LYS A 125 25.79 -7.17 0.00
C LYS A 125 27.03 -8.02 0.27
N THR A 126 27.52 -8.74 -0.74
CA THR A 126 28.82 -9.40 -0.65
C THR A 126 29.86 -8.31 -0.44
N LEU A 127 30.43 -8.28 0.77
CA LEU A 127 31.68 -7.58 1.05
C LEU A 127 32.70 -8.04 -0.02
N PRO A 128 33.46 -7.13 -0.66
CA PRO A 128 34.48 -7.57 -1.60
C PRO A 128 35.52 -8.39 -0.82
N GLU A 129 35.53 -9.71 -1.08
CA GLU A 129 36.62 -10.58 -0.69
C GLU A 129 37.86 -10.09 -1.40
N ASN A 130 38.70 -9.36 -0.67
CA ASN A 130 40.02 -8.97 -1.14
C ASN A 130 40.92 -10.22 -1.09
N ILE A 131 40.72 -11.13 -2.05
CA ILE A 131 41.64 -12.22 -2.35
C ILE A 131 42.83 -11.60 -3.08
N ALA A 132 43.78 -11.10 -2.30
CA ALA A 132 45.12 -10.79 -2.75
C ALA A 132 46.12 -11.30 -1.70
N ILE A 133 46.08 -12.61 -1.44
CA ILE A 133 47.25 -13.34 -0.97
C ILE A 133 47.50 -14.45 -1.98
N LYS A 134 48.38 -14.17 -2.94
CA LYS A 134 49.47 -15.05 -3.40
C LYS A 134 50.05 -14.47 -4.68
N GLU A 135 51.19 -13.81 -4.56
CA GLU A 135 52.23 -13.95 -5.58
C GLU A 135 53.62 -13.88 -4.92
N ALA A 136 54.37 -14.96 -5.18
CA ALA A 136 55.81 -15.13 -5.13
C ALA A 136 56.57 -14.82 -3.83
N ALA A 137 56.73 -15.87 -3.02
CA ALA A 137 58.07 -16.23 -2.58
C ALA A 137 58.77 -16.95 -3.75
N GLN A 138 59.69 -16.26 -4.43
CA GLN A 138 60.89 -16.80 -5.07
C GLN A 138 61.83 -15.64 -5.38
#